data_AF-A0A0K1PUU3-F1
#
_entry.id   AF-A0A0K1PUU3-F1
#
_cell.length_a   1.000
_cell.length_b   1.000
_cell.length_c   1.000
_cell.angle_alpha   90.00
_cell.angle_beta   90.00
_cell.angle_gamma   90.00
#
_symmetry.space_group_name_H-M   'P 1'
#
loop_
_entity.id
_entity.type
_entity.pdbx_description
1 polymer ?
#
loop_
_entity_poly.entity_id
_entity_poly.type
_entity_poly.pdbx_seq_one_letter_code
_entity_poly.pdbx_strand_id
1 'polypeptide(L)'
;MSFLRRATVVASSMFVFGVAGLACSSSDDDAQPLDNGVDDVKLACEARASWTTPAAEKCVACRMMASSPDCGCEAFKGFGGHCAAQGDARRAEPTCTQQVADCRTACAENDCACLDGCYAAAEACKKATAAEDGCVAKICEQYCN
;
A
#
# COMPACT_ATOMS: atom_id res chain seq x y z
N MET A 1 -12.18 -59.77 24.67
CA MET A 1 -12.84 -60.10 23.38
C MET A 1 -13.13 -58.77 22.69
N SER A 2 -12.14 -58.20 22.00
CA SER A 2 -11.93 -58.32 20.54
C SER A 2 -12.97 -57.53 19.73
N PHE A 3 -12.75 -56.22 19.57
CA PHE A 3 -13.36 -55.47 18.47
C PHE A 3 -12.33 -55.30 17.35
N LEU A 4 -12.55 -56.06 16.29
CA LEU A 4 -11.75 -56.12 15.07
C LEU A 4 -11.85 -54.81 14.27
N ARG A 5 -10.68 -54.36 13.81
CA ARG A 5 -10.49 -53.39 12.72
C ARG A 5 -11.18 -53.87 11.44
N ARG A 6 -11.82 -52.96 10.69
CA ARG A 6 -11.84 -52.98 9.22
C ARG A 6 -11.78 -51.55 8.68
N ALA A 7 -10.67 -51.26 8.01
CA ALA A 7 -10.49 -50.11 7.14
C ALA A 7 -11.27 -50.34 5.84
N THR A 8 -11.94 -49.31 5.35
CA THR A 8 -12.51 -49.29 4.01
C THR A 8 -11.85 -48.16 3.24
N VAL A 9 -11.04 -48.54 2.26
CA VAL A 9 -10.49 -47.66 1.22
C VAL A 9 -11.64 -47.37 0.25
N VAL A 10 -11.93 -46.10 -0.02
CA VAL A 10 -12.78 -45.70 -1.15
C VAL A 10 -11.91 -44.88 -2.09
N ALA A 11 -11.63 -45.47 -3.25
CA ALA A 11 -10.94 -44.85 -4.35
C ALA A 11 -11.95 -44.33 -5.39
N SER A 12 -11.58 -43.18 -5.96
CA SER A 12 -11.87 -42.73 -7.32
C SER A 12 -13.30 -42.31 -7.67
N SER A 13 -13.47 -41.01 -7.87
CA SER A 13 -14.29 -40.44 -8.94
C SER A 13 -13.64 -39.14 -9.45
N MET A 14 -13.10 -39.21 -10.66
CA MET A 14 -12.71 -38.03 -11.45
C MET A 14 -13.98 -37.26 -11.83
N PHE A 15 -14.00 -35.96 -11.60
CA PHE A 15 -14.91 -35.05 -12.29
C PHE A 15 -14.12 -33.84 -12.78
N VAL A 16 -13.84 -33.88 -14.08
CA VAL A 16 -13.39 -32.74 -14.87
C VAL A 16 -14.66 -31.99 -15.26
N PHE A 17 -14.89 -30.82 -14.66
CA PHE A 17 -15.77 -29.81 -15.22
C PHE A 17 -14.90 -28.63 -15.66
N GLY A 18 -14.82 -28.47 -16.98
CA GLY A 18 -14.18 -27.33 -17.61
C GLY A 18 -14.88 -26.04 -17.20
N VAL A 19 -14.16 -25.21 -16.45
CA VAL A 19 -14.46 -23.78 -16.38
C VAL A 19 -13.66 -23.16 -17.50
N ALA A 20 -14.33 -22.83 -18.60
CA ALA A 20 -13.85 -21.85 -19.56
C ALA A 20 -13.87 -20.48 -18.86
N GLY A 21 -12.90 -20.27 -17.98
CA GLY A 21 -12.54 -18.94 -17.52
C GLY A 21 -11.88 -18.24 -18.70
N LEU A 22 -12.42 -17.11 -19.10
CA LEU A 22 -11.67 -16.08 -19.80
C LEU A 22 -10.48 -15.72 -18.91
N ALA A 23 -9.39 -16.46 -19.08
CA ALA A 23 -8.10 -16.10 -18.57
C ALA A 23 -7.71 -14.82 -19.32
N CYS A 24 -7.87 -13.67 -18.65
CA CYS A 24 -7.16 -12.46 -19.03
C CYS A 24 -5.67 -12.80 -18.97
N SER A 25 -5.13 -13.19 -20.13
CA SER A 25 -3.70 -13.14 -20.41
C SER A 25 -3.34 -11.68 -20.58
N SER A 26 -2.95 -11.05 -19.48
CA SER A 26 -1.97 -9.97 -19.50
C SER A 26 -0.78 -10.48 -18.70
N SER A 27 0.07 -11.23 -19.39
CA SER A 27 1.45 -11.36 -19.03
C SER A 27 2.07 -9.98 -19.18
N ASP A 28 2.45 -9.37 -18.07
CA ASP A 28 3.71 -8.64 -17.97
C ASP A 28 4.14 -8.66 -16.50
N ASP A 29 5.31 -9.26 -16.30
CA ASP A 29 6.16 -9.16 -15.14
C ASP A 29 6.41 -7.69 -14.80
N ASP A 30 5.58 -7.13 -13.93
CA ASP A 30 5.95 -6.01 -13.08
C ASP A 30 5.21 -6.20 -11.75
N ALA A 31 5.54 -7.30 -11.07
CA ALA A 31 5.42 -7.30 -9.61
C ALA A 31 6.36 -6.20 -9.12
N GLN A 32 5.84 -4.97 -9.07
CA GLN A 32 6.52 -3.82 -8.47
C GLN A 32 7.10 -4.32 -7.15
N PRO A 33 8.42 -4.22 -6.94
CA PRO A 33 9.07 -4.87 -5.81
C PRO A 33 8.34 -4.44 -4.54
N LEU A 34 7.76 -5.42 -3.83
CA LEU A 34 7.10 -5.28 -2.53
C LEU A 34 8.07 -4.88 -1.40
N ASP A 35 9.23 -4.33 -1.76
CA ASP A 35 10.13 -3.65 -0.85
C ASP A 35 9.92 -2.15 -1.04
N ASN A 36 8.94 -1.66 -0.28
CA ASN A 36 8.46 -0.27 -0.29
C ASN A 36 9.45 0.68 0.44
N GLY A 37 10.64 0.18 0.79
CA GLY A 37 11.83 0.94 1.19
C GLY A 37 11.77 1.59 2.56
N VAL A 38 10.59 1.86 3.12
CA VAL A 38 10.43 2.51 4.41
C VAL A 38 9.19 1.98 5.14
N ASP A 39 9.38 0.99 6.02
CA ASP A 39 8.37 0.50 6.96
C ASP A 39 8.29 1.36 8.25
N ASP A 40 8.65 2.64 8.15
CA ASP A 40 8.68 3.57 9.28
C ASP A 40 8.11 4.95 8.91
N VAL A 41 7.04 5.37 9.59
CA VAL A 41 6.36 6.66 9.34
C VAL A 41 7.31 7.85 9.49
N LYS A 42 8.20 7.80 10.49
CA LYS A 42 9.16 8.87 10.76
C LYS A 42 10.19 8.93 9.65
N LEU A 43 10.74 7.80 9.21
CA LEU A 43 11.72 7.77 8.12
C LEU A 43 11.09 8.24 6.79
N ALA A 44 9.83 7.87 6.51
CA ALA A 44 9.14 8.33 5.31
C ALA A 44 8.86 9.84 5.36
N CYS A 45 8.54 10.37 6.55
CA CYS A 45 8.46 11.80 6.79
C CYS A 45 9.80 12.51 6.58
N GLU A 46 10.89 11.98 7.14
CA GLU A 46 12.24 12.55 7.00
C GLU A 46 12.69 12.58 5.53
N ALA A 47 12.39 11.53 4.76
CA ALA A 47 12.64 11.49 3.33
C ALA A 47 11.91 12.63 2.59
N ARG A 48 10.61 12.83 2.86
CA ARG A 48 9.84 13.94 2.26
C ARG A 48 10.31 15.31 2.71
N ALA A 49 10.73 15.44 3.97
CA ALA A 49 11.26 16.69 4.51
C ALA A 49 12.59 17.11 3.86
N SER A 50 13.29 16.17 3.21
CA SER A 50 14.55 16.44 2.51
C SER A 50 14.39 16.91 1.05
N TRP A 51 13.17 16.88 0.50
CA TRP A 51 12.90 17.28 -0.87
C TRP A 51 13.20 18.77 -1.12
N THR A 52 13.85 19.08 -2.24
CA THR A 52 14.28 20.46 -2.57
C THR A 52 13.17 21.31 -3.17
N THR A 53 12.19 20.69 -3.84
CA THR A 53 11.08 21.36 -4.53
C THR A 53 9.71 20.78 -4.15
N PRO A 54 9.37 20.68 -2.85
CA PRO A 54 8.15 19.99 -2.38
C PRO A 54 6.85 20.67 -2.84
N ALA A 55 6.92 21.94 -3.26
CA ALA A 55 5.80 22.72 -3.77
C ALA A 55 5.72 22.75 -5.31
N ALA A 56 6.65 22.10 -6.03
CA ALA A 56 6.56 22.00 -7.49
C ALA A 56 5.28 21.24 -7.88
N GLU A 57 4.59 21.71 -8.92
CA GLU A 57 3.30 21.15 -9.35
C GLU A 57 3.35 19.63 -9.54
N LYS A 58 4.43 19.13 -10.17
CA LYS A 58 4.61 17.70 -10.41
C LYS A 58 4.89 16.91 -9.12
N CYS A 59 5.60 17.49 -8.17
CA CYS A 59 5.79 16.90 -6.84
C CYS A 59 4.45 16.79 -6.11
N VAL A 60 3.67 17.87 -6.08
CA VAL A 60 2.34 17.90 -5.44
C VAL A 60 1.40 16.87 -6.09
N ALA A 61 1.35 16.83 -7.43
CA ALA A 61 0.55 15.87 -8.16
C ALA A 61 0.97 14.43 -7.86
N CYS A 62 2.27 14.15 -7.80
CA CYS A 62 2.78 12.83 -7.45
C CYS A 62 2.32 12.39 -6.05
N ARG A 63 2.49 13.26 -5.04
CA ARG A 63 2.11 12.96 -3.66
C ARG A 63 0.63 12.62 -3.50
N MET A 64 -0.23 13.28 -4.28
CA MET A 64 -1.69 13.05 -4.21
C MET A 64 -2.12 11.82 -5.02
N MET A 65 -1.51 11.59 -6.17
CA MET A 65 -2.02 10.60 -7.14
C MET A 65 -1.28 9.27 -7.09
N ALA A 66 -0.11 9.19 -6.47
CA ALA A 66 0.62 7.93 -6.36
C ALA A 66 -0.19 6.85 -5.61
N SER A 67 -0.87 7.19 -4.51
CA SER A 67 -1.69 6.24 -3.73
C SER A 67 -3.18 6.21 -4.09
N SER A 68 -3.58 7.06 -5.05
CA SER A 68 -4.92 7.05 -5.61
C SER A 68 -5.02 6.02 -6.73
N PRO A 69 -6.17 5.36 -6.95
CA PRO A 69 -6.36 4.48 -8.11
C PRO A 69 -6.02 5.21 -9.41
N ASP A 70 -5.36 4.50 -10.34
CA ASP A 70 -5.03 5.09 -11.63
C ASP A 70 -6.31 5.46 -12.40
N CYS A 71 -6.37 6.71 -12.86
CA CYS A 71 -7.45 7.24 -13.69
C CYS A 71 -7.12 7.24 -15.20
N GLY A 72 -5.90 6.81 -15.59
CA GLY A 72 -5.41 6.89 -16.96
C GLY A 72 -5.18 8.33 -17.44
N CYS A 73 -5.08 9.28 -16.52
CA CYS A 73 -4.93 10.69 -16.83
C CYS A 73 -3.48 10.98 -17.27
N GLU A 74 -3.28 11.54 -18.47
CA GLU A 74 -1.94 11.87 -18.98
C GLU A 74 -1.13 12.79 -18.03
N ALA A 75 -1.81 13.65 -17.25
CA ALA A 75 -1.19 14.50 -16.24
C ALA A 75 -0.46 13.73 -15.13
N PHE A 76 -0.81 12.47 -14.89
CA PHE A 76 -0.25 11.64 -13.82
C PHE A 76 0.59 10.47 -14.34
N LYS A 77 0.86 10.46 -15.64
CA LYS A 77 1.64 9.42 -16.30
C LYS A 77 3.03 9.31 -15.66
N GLY A 78 3.37 8.11 -15.22
CA GLY A 78 4.64 7.79 -14.56
C GLY A 78 4.61 7.76 -13.04
N PHE A 79 3.49 8.12 -12.40
CA PHE A 79 3.33 7.97 -10.94
C PHE A 79 1.91 7.63 -10.48
N GLY A 80 0.85 7.99 -11.22
CA GLY A 80 -0.53 7.73 -10.83
C GLY A 80 -0.79 6.24 -10.57
N GLY A 81 -1.33 5.90 -9.41
CA GLY A 81 -1.66 4.52 -9.05
C GLY A 81 -0.50 3.61 -8.67
N HIS A 82 0.76 4.05 -8.74
CA HIS A 82 1.91 3.20 -8.41
C HIS A 82 1.90 2.69 -6.96
N CYS A 83 1.31 3.44 -6.04
CA CYS A 83 1.15 3.10 -4.62
C CYS A 83 -0.31 2.80 -4.26
N ALA A 84 -1.18 2.51 -5.25
CA ALA A 84 -2.61 2.33 -5.02
C ALA A 84 -2.91 1.18 -4.04
N ALA A 85 -2.17 0.07 -4.13
CA ALA A 85 -2.35 -1.08 -3.24
C ALA A 85 -2.07 -0.72 -1.77
N GLN A 86 -1.03 0.07 -1.51
CA GLN A 86 -0.70 0.56 -0.16
C GLN A 86 -1.76 1.57 0.32
N GLY A 87 -2.23 2.46 -0.57
CA GLY A 87 -3.33 3.36 -0.28
C GLY A 87 -4.62 2.61 0.10
N ASP A 88 -4.96 1.54 -0.64
CA ASP A 88 -6.11 0.68 -0.35
C ASP A 88 -5.94 -0.08 0.98
N ALA A 89 -4.75 -0.63 1.24
CA ALA A 89 -4.46 -1.32 2.48
C ALA A 89 -4.63 -0.40 3.70
N ARG A 90 -4.14 0.85 3.62
CA ARG A 90 -4.33 1.84 4.67
C ARG A 90 -5.80 2.28 4.80
N ARG A 91 -6.52 2.49 3.69
CA ARG A 91 -7.96 2.82 3.72
C ARG A 91 -8.79 1.70 4.36
N ALA A 92 -8.40 0.45 4.16
CA ALA A 92 -9.07 -0.72 4.72
C ALA A 92 -8.71 -0.99 6.19
N GLU A 93 -7.64 -0.37 6.72
CA GLU A 93 -7.16 -0.60 8.08
C GLU A 93 -8.11 0.03 9.13
N PRO A 94 -8.80 -0.77 9.98
CA PRO A 94 -9.81 -0.26 10.90
C PRO A 94 -9.28 0.75 11.93
N THR A 95 -7.99 0.69 12.26
CA THR A 95 -7.36 1.64 13.20
C THR A 95 -7.01 2.98 12.56
N CYS A 96 -7.11 3.11 11.23
CA CYS A 96 -6.97 4.38 10.52
C CYS A 96 -8.25 5.22 10.60
N THR A 97 -8.56 5.68 11.80
CA THR A 97 -9.78 6.46 12.08
C THR A 97 -9.65 7.93 11.65
N GLN A 98 -10.79 8.62 11.60
CA GLN A 98 -10.82 10.07 11.37
C GLN A 98 -10.01 10.83 12.43
N GLN A 99 -10.00 10.37 13.69
CA GLN A 99 -9.21 11.00 14.75
C GLN A 99 -7.71 10.95 14.47
N VAL A 100 -7.20 9.83 13.94
CA VAL A 100 -5.79 9.72 13.50
C VAL A 100 -5.53 10.66 12.33
N ALA A 101 -6.45 10.74 11.37
CA ALA A 101 -6.33 11.64 10.21
C ALA A 101 -6.32 13.13 10.62
N ASP A 102 -7.20 13.53 11.54
CA ASP A 102 -7.27 14.89 12.07
C ASP A 102 -5.99 15.25 12.83
N CYS A 103 -5.47 14.32 13.66
CA CYS A 103 -4.19 14.49 14.35
C CYS A 103 -3.05 14.77 13.37
N ARG A 104 -2.92 13.94 12.31
CA ARG A 104 -1.87 14.12 11.30
C ARG A 104 -1.97 15.48 10.60
N THR A 105 -3.19 15.91 10.29
CA THR A 105 -3.44 17.18 9.59
C THR A 105 -3.08 18.38 10.46
N ALA A 106 -3.09 18.23 11.78
CA ALA A 106 -2.67 19.26 12.72
C ALA A 106 -1.14 19.35 12.90
N CYS A 107 -0.38 18.32 12.51
CA CYS A 107 1.08 18.35 12.54
C CYS A 107 1.63 19.24 11.41
N ALA A 108 2.74 19.93 11.69
CA ALA A 108 3.50 20.56 10.62
C ALA A 108 4.06 19.49 9.67
N GLU A 109 4.16 19.82 8.38
CA GLU A 109 4.53 18.86 7.32
C GLU A 109 5.88 18.17 7.56
N ASN A 110 6.80 18.84 8.25
CA ASN A 110 8.13 18.36 8.61
C ASN A 110 8.27 17.95 10.10
N ASP A 111 7.19 17.98 10.88
CA ASP A 111 7.21 17.53 12.27
C ASP A 111 6.96 16.02 12.35
N CYS A 112 8.01 15.26 12.04
CA CYS A 112 7.95 13.80 12.01
C CYS A 112 7.71 13.18 13.39
N ALA A 113 8.04 13.89 14.48
CA ALA A 113 7.75 13.43 15.84
C ALA A 113 6.25 13.59 16.18
N CYS A 114 5.63 14.70 15.78
CA CYS A 114 4.18 14.88 15.89
C CYS A 114 3.44 13.80 15.10
N LEU A 115 3.84 13.55 13.85
CA LEU A 115 3.22 12.52 13.01
C LEU A 115 3.34 11.13 13.63
N ASP A 116 4.51 10.75 14.15
CA ASP A 116 4.67 9.47 14.84
C ASP A 116 3.78 9.35 16.08
N GLY A 117 3.67 10.45 16.85
CA GLY A 117 2.80 10.53 18.03
C GLY A 117 1.32 10.32 17.73
N CYS A 118 0.83 10.73 16.56
CA CYS A 118 -0.57 10.51 16.15
C CYS A 118 -0.94 9.03 16.02
N TYR A 119 0.05 8.15 15.92
CA TYR A 119 -0.17 6.71 15.79
C TYR A 119 0.06 5.90 17.07
N ALA A 120 0.36 6.54 18.20
CA ALA A 120 0.73 5.85 19.44
C ALA A 120 -0.29 4.81 19.93
N ALA A 121 -1.57 4.96 19.57
CA ALA A 121 -2.65 4.01 19.88
C ALA A 121 -3.17 3.23 18.65
N ALA A 122 -2.50 3.34 17.50
CA ALA A 122 -2.95 2.85 16.20
C ALA A 122 -1.79 2.22 15.40
N GLU A 123 -1.06 1.27 16.01
CA GLU A 123 0.13 0.63 15.41
C GLU A 123 -0.12 -0.02 14.04
N ALA A 124 -1.29 -0.65 13.83
CA ALA A 124 -1.63 -1.22 12.52
C ALA A 124 -1.79 -0.12 11.45
N CYS A 125 -2.46 0.98 11.79
CA CYS A 125 -2.52 2.16 10.93
C CYS A 125 -1.16 2.81 10.71
N LYS A 126 -0.29 2.82 11.73
CA LYS A 126 1.09 3.30 11.61
C LYS A 126 1.82 2.53 10.52
N LYS A 127 1.76 1.20 10.57
CA LYS A 127 2.41 0.32 9.60
C LYS A 127 1.83 0.50 8.19
N ALA A 128 0.51 0.56 8.07
CA ALA A 128 -0.14 0.77 6.77
C ALA A 128 0.19 2.15 6.17
N THR A 129 0.26 3.19 7.01
CA THR A 129 0.69 4.52 6.58
C THR A 129 2.16 4.54 6.21
N ALA A 130 3.04 3.89 6.98
CA ALA A 130 4.45 3.80 6.65
C ALA A 130 4.66 3.18 5.26
N ALA A 131 3.96 2.09 4.95
CA ALA A 131 4.01 1.46 3.64
C ALA A 131 3.53 2.39 2.51
N GLU A 132 2.44 3.15 2.72
CA GLU A 132 1.96 4.15 1.77
C GLU A 132 2.99 5.28 1.60
N ASP A 133 3.38 5.95 2.69
CA ASP A 133 4.26 7.11 2.68
C ASP A 133 5.66 6.74 2.15
N GLY A 134 6.16 5.54 2.44
CA GLY A 134 7.43 5.01 1.91
C GLY A 134 7.40 4.78 0.40
N CYS A 135 6.31 4.17 -0.11
CA CYS A 135 6.10 4.04 -1.55
C CYS A 135 6.03 5.42 -2.23
N VAL A 136 5.25 6.35 -1.67
CA VAL A 136 5.12 7.72 -2.20
C VAL A 136 6.47 8.44 -2.18
N ALA A 137 7.24 8.33 -1.09
CA ALA A 137 8.56 8.95 -0.97
C ALA A 137 9.49 8.48 -2.10
N LYS A 138 9.54 7.17 -2.34
CA LYS A 138 10.38 6.54 -3.38
C LYS A 138 9.95 6.94 -4.80
N ILE A 139 8.64 6.89 -5.11
CA ILE A 139 8.14 7.22 -6.46
C ILE A 139 8.27 8.71 -6.76
N CYS A 140 8.05 9.56 -5.75
CA CYS A 140 8.02 11.00 -5.94
C CYS A 140 9.38 11.69 -5.81
N GLU A 141 10.42 11.02 -5.34
CA GLU A 141 11.77 11.58 -5.18
C GLU A 141 12.27 12.30 -6.46
N GLN A 142 12.10 11.67 -7.62
CA GLN A 142 12.49 12.22 -8.93
C GLN A 142 11.70 13.46 -9.38
N TYR A 143 10.56 13.76 -8.74
CA TYR A 143 9.72 14.92 -9.07
C TYR A 143 9.79 16.03 -8.04
N CYS A 144 10.35 15.73 -6.87
CA CYS A 144 10.41 16.61 -5.71
C CYS A 144 11.83 17.11 -5.41
N ASN A 145 12.83 16.68 -6.19
CA ASN A 145 14.22 17.11 -6.13
C ASN A 145 14.66 17.82 -7.41
#